data_AF-A0A931MUD3-F1
#
_entry.id   AF-A0A931MUD3-F1
#
_cell.length_a   1.000
_cell.length_b   1.000
_cell.length_c   1.000
_cell.angle_alpha   90.00
_cell.angle_beta   90.00
_cell.angle_gamma   90.00
#
_symmetry.space_group_name_H-M   'P 1'
#
loop_
_entity.id
_entity.type
_entity.pdbx_description
1 polymer ?
#
loop_
_entity_poly.entity_id
_entity_poly.type
_entity_poly.pdbx_seq_one_letter_code
_entity_poly.pdbx_strand_id
1 'polypeptide(L)'
;MGRAVLVIFCSLFFTLTPFNQAYSTMLEDKNQWQSFTDQYRWLIEDGKFDLAERMLHRRLPHMEQYIKTLKTEEQTVWRDLLTVLLQDEGTPTEKDVSRFQMMVNVSTAPDPIVEAGTFVQDLKGALENPFASNVKIESQWEVIAPMLDAYYEKEAVSEISEKIRTLSHEDTFYTREAAIEAVGQLLDAPEEIRMDALWWTAFLVGGTIVLTLFYVALQKMKANQRQSRSKRRDNS
;
A
#
# COMPACT_ATOMS: atom_id res chain seq x y z
N MET A 1 8.81 37.85 -24.06
CA MET A 1 9.22 36.56 -23.47
C MET A 1 9.00 36.48 -21.96
N GLY A 2 9.10 37.58 -21.19
CA GLY A 2 8.87 37.54 -19.72
C GLY A 2 7.48 37.11 -19.24
N ARG A 3 6.43 37.29 -20.04
CA ARG A 3 5.06 36.84 -19.68
C ARG A 3 4.88 35.31 -19.70
N ALA A 4 5.65 34.58 -20.51
CA ALA A 4 5.55 33.12 -20.59
C ALA A 4 6.23 32.45 -19.38
N VAL A 5 7.35 33.00 -18.92
CA VAL A 5 8.08 32.50 -17.73
C VAL A 5 7.22 32.66 -16.47
N LEU A 6 6.49 33.78 -16.35
CA LEU A 6 5.63 34.04 -15.19
C LEU A 6 4.45 33.06 -15.12
N VAL A 7 3.86 32.69 -16.27
CA VAL A 7 2.79 31.68 -16.34
C VAL A 7 3.31 30.30 -15.92
N ILE A 8 4.52 29.93 -16.33
CA ILE A 8 5.14 28.65 -15.94
C ILE A 8 5.43 28.60 -14.44
N PHE A 9 5.95 29.69 -13.86
CA PHE A 9 6.17 29.78 -12.41
C PHE A 9 4.86 29.75 -11.62
N CYS A 10 3.82 30.47 -12.07
CA CYS A 10 2.51 30.42 -11.42
C CYS A 10 1.86 29.02 -11.52
N SER A 11 2.01 28.31 -12.64
CA SER A 11 1.54 26.92 -12.73
C SER A 11 2.31 26.00 -11.81
N LEU A 12 3.63 26.15 -11.70
CA LEU A 12 4.48 25.34 -10.80
C LEU A 12 4.11 25.54 -9.32
N PHE A 13 3.89 26.80 -8.91
CA PHE A 13 3.43 27.09 -7.55
C PHE A 13 2.04 26.49 -7.29
N PHE A 14 1.08 26.63 -8.21
CA PHE A 14 -0.25 26.05 -8.03
C PHE A 14 -0.25 24.51 -8.02
N THR A 15 0.68 23.85 -8.71
CA THR A 15 0.81 22.38 -8.65
C THR A 15 1.56 21.90 -7.41
N LEU A 16 2.52 22.66 -6.89
CA LEU A 16 3.34 22.25 -5.73
C LEU A 16 2.70 22.55 -4.38
N THR A 17 1.89 23.61 -4.28
CA THR A 17 1.25 23.99 -3.00
C THR A 17 0.28 22.93 -2.43
N PRO A 18 -0.63 22.31 -3.21
CA PRO A 18 -1.52 21.27 -2.68
C PRO A 18 -0.76 19.98 -2.30
N PHE A 19 0.39 19.71 -2.93
CA PHE A 19 1.21 18.53 -2.63
C PHE A 19 1.81 18.59 -1.22
N ASN A 20 2.24 19.78 -0.78
CA ASN A 20 2.87 19.94 0.53
C ASN A 20 1.86 19.88 1.68
N GLN A 21 0.63 20.35 1.46
CA GLN A 21 -0.47 20.21 2.43
C GLN A 21 -0.91 18.76 2.57
N ALA A 22 -1.07 18.03 1.47
CA ALA A 22 -1.45 16.61 1.50
C ALA A 22 -0.44 15.74 2.28
N TYR A 23 0.86 16.04 2.16
CA TYR A 23 1.91 15.33 2.87
C TYR A 23 1.87 15.59 4.39
N SER A 24 1.58 16.83 4.81
CA SER A 24 1.45 17.16 6.23
C SER A 24 0.24 16.52 6.90
N THR A 25 -0.91 16.45 6.23
CA THR A 25 -2.10 15.76 6.76
C THR A 25 -1.90 14.24 6.85
N MET A 26 -1.21 13.62 5.89
CA MET A 26 -0.90 12.18 5.94
C MET A 26 -0.03 11.81 7.16
N LEU A 27 0.97 12.63 7.48
CA LEU A 27 1.83 12.40 8.66
C LEU A 27 1.09 12.62 9.99
N GLU A 28 0.19 13.59 10.03
CA GLU A 28 -0.64 13.86 11.22
C GLU A 28 -1.65 12.72 11.46
N ASP A 29 -2.26 12.19 10.39
CA ASP A 29 -3.17 11.05 10.47
C ASP A 29 -2.47 9.76 10.92
N LYS A 30 -1.25 9.47 10.44
CA LYS A 30 -0.47 8.29 10.88
C LYS A 30 -0.25 8.31 12.40
N ASN A 31 0.19 9.44 12.94
CA ASN A 31 0.43 9.58 14.39
C ASN A 31 -0.85 9.43 15.20
N GLN A 32 -1.99 9.93 14.70
CA GLN A 32 -3.28 9.76 15.36
C GLN A 32 -3.71 8.29 15.38
N TRP A 33 -3.59 7.57 14.26
CA TRP A 33 -3.96 6.16 14.17
C TRP A 33 -3.11 5.27 15.07
N GLN A 34 -1.80 5.49 15.09
CA GLN A 34 -0.90 4.75 15.96
C GLN A 34 -1.18 5.01 17.45
N SER A 35 -1.41 6.28 17.82
CA SER A 35 -1.77 6.62 19.20
C SER A 35 -3.08 5.97 19.64
N PHE A 36 -4.04 5.83 18.71
CA PHE A 36 -5.32 5.17 18.95
C PHE A 36 -5.14 3.66 19.15
N THR A 37 -4.38 2.98 18.28
CA THR A 37 -4.19 1.53 18.37
C THR A 37 -3.39 1.14 19.61
N ASP A 38 -2.37 1.91 19.98
CA ASP A 38 -1.61 1.68 21.21
C ASP A 38 -2.48 1.85 22.47
N GLN A 39 -3.29 2.92 22.53
CA GLN A 39 -4.23 3.12 23.63
C GLN A 39 -5.29 2.02 23.70
N TYR A 40 -5.83 1.62 22.56
CA TYR A 40 -6.81 0.53 22.49
C TYR A 40 -6.21 -0.79 23.01
N ARG A 41 -4.98 -1.13 22.58
CA ARG A 41 -4.25 -2.30 23.09
C ARG A 41 -4.08 -2.26 24.61
N TRP A 42 -3.60 -1.15 25.16
CA TRP A 42 -3.43 -1.02 26.61
C TRP A 42 -4.74 -1.16 27.39
N LEU A 43 -5.86 -0.67 26.84
CA LEU A 43 -7.16 -0.85 27.48
C LEU A 43 -7.60 -2.32 27.52
N ILE A 44 -7.31 -3.09 26.46
CA ILE A 44 -7.60 -4.52 26.40
C ILE A 44 -6.69 -5.29 27.37
N GLU A 45 -5.38 -5.00 27.37
CA GLU A 45 -4.39 -5.61 28.29
C GLU A 45 -4.73 -5.34 29.77
N ASP A 46 -5.21 -4.13 30.08
CA ASP A 46 -5.67 -3.73 31.42
C ASP A 46 -7.04 -4.33 31.80
N GLY A 47 -7.70 -5.07 30.89
CA GLY A 47 -9.05 -5.61 31.09
C GLY A 47 -10.16 -4.55 31.14
N LYS A 48 -9.90 -3.33 30.66
CA LYS A 48 -10.85 -2.20 30.62
C LYS A 48 -11.70 -2.26 29.34
N PHE A 49 -12.37 -3.39 29.12
CA PHE A 49 -13.10 -3.68 27.88
C PHE A 49 -14.18 -2.63 27.54
N ASP A 50 -14.99 -2.21 28.51
CA ASP A 50 -16.03 -1.17 28.29
C ASP A 50 -15.46 0.15 27.75
N LEU A 51 -14.25 0.52 28.20
CA LEU A 51 -13.60 1.74 27.77
C LEU A 51 -12.99 1.57 26.37
N ALA A 52 -12.39 0.40 26.11
CA ALA A 52 -11.88 0.04 24.79
C ALA A 52 -13.00 0.05 23.75
N GLU A 53 -14.15 -0.54 24.07
CA GLU A 53 -15.33 -0.59 23.22
C GLU A 53 -15.87 0.81 22.92
N ARG A 54 -16.03 1.67 23.94
CA ARG A 54 -16.46 3.06 23.75
C ARG A 54 -15.47 3.86 22.89
N MET A 55 -14.17 3.61 23.08
CA MET A 55 -13.12 4.24 22.31
C MET A 55 -13.17 3.82 20.84
N LEU A 56 -13.36 2.52 20.57
CA LEU A 56 -13.56 1.98 19.24
C LEU A 56 -14.79 2.58 18.57
N HIS A 57 -15.95 2.54 19.23
CA HIS A 57 -17.21 3.13 18.73
C HIS A 57 -17.08 4.62 18.41
N ARG A 58 -16.36 5.38 19.25
CA ARG A 58 -16.14 6.81 19.01
C ARG A 58 -15.29 7.06 17.76
N ARG A 59 -14.35 6.15 17.44
CA ARG A 59 -13.46 6.30 16.27
C ARG A 59 -14.00 5.64 15.01
N LEU A 60 -15.01 4.76 15.13
CA LEU A 60 -15.61 4.01 14.04
C LEU A 60 -16.05 4.89 12.84
N PRO A 61 -16.70 6.06 13.01
CA PRO A 61 -17.04 6.92 11.86
C PRO A 61 -15.81 7.42 11.08
N HIS A 62 -14.70 7.68 11.77
CA HIS A 62 -13.45 8.08 11.13
C HIS A 62 -12.79 6.90 10.43
N MET A 63 -12.86 5.69 11.00
CA MET A 63 -12.37 4.47 10.36
C MET A 63 -13.15 4.19 9.07
N GLU A 64 -14.49 4.27 9.10
CA GLU A 64 -15.31 4.05 7.91
C GLU A 64 -15.00 5.04 6.80
N GLN A 65 -14.72 6.30 7.13
CA GLN A 65 -14.29 7.30 6.15
C GLN A 65 -12.93 6.93 5.54
N TYR A 66 -11.97 6.53 6.37
CA TYR A 66 -10.65 6.09 5.91
C TYR A 66 -10.74 4.82 5.05
N ILE A 67 -11.48 3.80 5.48
CA ILE A 67 -11.69 2.55 4.75
C ILE A 67 -12.24 2.81 3.35
N LYS A 68 -13.14 3.78 3.18
CA LYS A 68 -13.66 4.15 1.84
C LYS A 68 -12.60 4.68 0.87
N THR A 69 -11.43 5.08 1.37
CA THR A 69 -10.30 5.54 0.52
C THR A 69 -9.37 4.41 0.10
N LEU A 70 -9.52 3.22 0.70
CA LEU A 70 -8.70 2.03 0.45
C LEU A 70 -9.19 1.24 -0.76
N LYS A 71 -8.36 0.29 -1.24
CA LYS A 71 -8.74 -0.65 -2.31
C LYS A 71 -9.80 -1.64 -1.83
N THR A 72 -10.50 -2.28 -2.76
CA THR A 72 -11.61 -3.21 -2.45
C THR A 72 -11.17 -4.38 -1.57
N GLU A 73 -9.97 -4.90 -1.82
CA GLU A 73 -9.37 -6.02 -1.09
C GLU A 73 -9.06 -5.60 0.36
N GLU A 74 -8.37 -4.47 0.53
CA GLU A 74 -8.08 -3.86 1.84
C GLU A 74 -9.36 -3.55 2.62
N GLN A 75 -10.40 -3.02 1.95
CA GLN A 75 -11.70 -2.75 2.57
C GLN A 75 -12.35 -4.02 3.13
N THR A 76 -12.19 -5.15 2.44
CA THR A 76 -12.79 -6.42 2.84
C THR A 76 -12.12 -6.92 4.11
N VAL A 77 -10.79 -6.97 4.13
CA VAL A 77 -9.99 -7.34 5.32
C VAL A 77 -10.31 -6.43 6.51
N TRP A 78 -10.40 -5.12 6.29
CA TRP A 78 -10.77 -4.16 7.33
C TRP A 78 -12.14 -4.44 7.95
N ARG A 79 -13.15 -4.75 7.12
CA ARG A 79 -14.50 -5.06 7.60
C ARG A 79 -14.52 -6.37 8.38
N ASP A 80 -13.79 -7.38 7.93
CA ASP A 80 -13.72 -8.68 8.60
C ASP A 80 -13.09 -8.51 10.00
N LEU A 81 -11.98 -7.77 10.10
CA LEU A 81 -11.33 -7.46 11.38
C LEU A 81 -12.23 -6.65 12.31
N LEU A 82 -12.90 -5.60 11.81
CA LEU A 82 -13.82 -4.80 12.62
C LEU A 82 -15.02 -5.60 13.09
N THR A 83 -15.53 -6.51 12.27
CA THR A 83 -16.67 -7.36 12.64
C THR A 83 -16.31 -8.23 13.85
N VAL A 84 -15.10 -8.80 13.89
CA VAL A 84 -14.61 -9.56 15.05
C VAL A 84 -14.50 -8.68 16.30
N LEU A 85 -14.01 -7.45 16.16
CA LEU A 85 -13.86 -6.53 17.31
C LEU A 85 -15.19 -5.99 17.85
N LEU A 86 -16.24 -5.97 17.03
CA LEU A 86 -17.56 -5.44 17.35
C LEU A 86 -18.59 -6.54 17.68
N GLN A 87 -18.18 -7.80 17.75
CA GLN A 87 -19.10 -8.89 18.09
C GLN A 87 -19.61 -8.75 19.53
N ASP A 88 -20.93 -8.61 19.68
CA ASP A 88 -21.62 -8.43 20.97
C ASP A 88 -21.43 -9.58 21.97
N GLU A 89 -21.06 -10.78 21.50
CA GLU A 89 -21.05 -12.02 22.31
C GLU A 89 -19.66 -12.44 22.82
N GLY A 90 -18.59 -11.67 22.55
CA GLY A 90 -17.23 -12.04 22.95
C GLY A 90 -16.28 -10.86 23.16
N THR A 91 -15.46 -10.93 24.21
CA THR A 91 -14.35 -9.99 24.39
C THR A 91 -13.27 -10.27 23.34
N PRO A 92 -12.77 -9.24 22.62
CA PRO A 92 -11.68 -9.41 21.65
C PRO A 92 -10.48 -10.09 22.29
N THR A 93 -9.89 -11.07 21.60
CA THR A 93 -8.65 -11.71 22.06
C THR A 93 -7.45 -10.82 21.77
N GLU A 94 -6.32 -11.05 22.45
CA GLU A 94 -5.05 -10.36 22.17
C GLU A 94 -4.62 -10.53 20.70
N LYS A 95 -4.92 -11.69 20.09
CA LYS A 95 -4.65 -11.94 18.68
C LYS A 95 -5.50 -11.06 17.76
N ASP A 96 -6.79 -10.86 18.07
CA ASP A 96 -7.68 -10.03 17.27
C ASP A 96 -7.24 -8.56 17.31
N VAL A 97 -6.82 -8.07 18.48
CA VAL A 97 -6.24 -6.74 18.65
C VAL A 97 -4.94 -6.60 17.86
N SER A 98 -4.08 -7.62 17.91
CA SER A 98 -2.79 -7.61 17.20
C SER A 98 -2.98 -7.57 15.67
N ARG A 99 -3.91 -8.36 15.14
CA ARG A 99 -4.29 -8.34 13.70
C ARG A 99 -4.78 -6.96 13.28
N PHE A 100 -5.67 -6.38 14.08
CA PHE A 100 -6.20 -5.05 13.82
C PHE A 100 -5.09 -3.97 13.85
N GLN A 101 -4.23 -3.99 14.87
CA GLN A 101 -3.11 -3.06 14.97
C GLN A 101 -2.17 -3.17 13.78
N MET A 102 -1.87 -4.39 13.34
CA MET A 102 -1.02 -4.63 12.18
C MET A 102 -1.63 -4.05 10.91
N MET A 103 -2.92 -4.28 10.66
CA MET A 103 -3.61 -3.71 9.50
C MET A 103 -3.59 -2.18 9.52
N VAL A 104 -3.80 -1.55 10.68
CA VAL A 104 -3.73 -0.09 10.82
C VAL A 104 -2.31 0.42 10.52
N ASN A 105 -1.29 -0.23 11.08
CA ASN A 105 0.11 0.18 10.91
C ASN A 105 0.54 0.12 9.45
N VAL A 106 0.17 -0.97 8.75
CA VAL A 106 0.51 -1.17 7.34
C VAL A 106 -0.26 -0.23 6.44
N SER A 107 -1.58 -0.12 6.61
CA SER A 107 -2.42 0.73 5.74
C SER A 107 -2.11 2.23 5.87
N THR A 108 -1.63 2.66 7.04
CA THR A 108 -1.22 4.06 7.29
C THR A 108 0.26 4.33 6.98
N ALA A 109 1.01 3.33 6.54
CA ALA A 109 2.39 3.50 6.11
C ALA A 109 2.48 4.28 4.78
N PRO A 110 3.58 5.03 4.54
CA PRO A 110 3.79 5.70 3.25
C PRO A 110 3.84 4.72 2.07
N ASP A 111 4.34 3.50 2.31
CA ASP A 111 4.36 2.40 1.37
C ASP A 111 3.88 1.12 2.09
N PRO A 112 2.57 0.80 2.00
CA PRO A 112 1.99 -0.36 2.67
C PRO A 112 2.59 -1.70 2.23
N ILE A 113 3.02 -1.83 0.97
CA ILE A 113 3.59 -3.09 0.46
C ILE A 113 4.97 -3.30 1.08
N VAL A 114 5.79 -2.25 1.14
CA VAL A 114 7.10 -2.33 1.80
C VAL A 114 6.94 -2.62 3.29
N GLU A 115 6.01 -1.96 3.97
CA GLU A 115 5.74 -2.21 5.40
C GLU A 115 5.25 -3.65 5.63
N ALA A 116 4.32 -4.16 4.81
CA ALA A 116 3.89 -5.56 4.87
C ALA A 116 5.07 -6.52 4.68
N GLY A 117 5.96 -6.23 3.72
CA GLY A 117 7.18 -6.98 3.47
C GLY A 117 8.13 -7.05 4.68
N THR A 118 8.19 -6.01 5.52
CA THR A 118 9.02 -6.06 6.75
C THR A 118 8.53 -7.12 7.74
N PHE A 119 7.22 -7.27 7.92
CA PHE A 119 6.65 -8.31 8.78
C PHE A 119 6.89 -9.72 8.23
N VAL A 120 6.83 -9.87 6.91
CA VAL A 120 7.16 -11.13 6.21
C VAL A 120 8.65 -11.45 6.38
N GLN A 121 9.52 -10.44 6.34
CA GLN A 121 10.95 -10.60 6.57
C GLN A 121 11.27 -11.00 8.02
N ASP A 122 10.57 -10.43 9.00
CA ASP A 122 10.69 -10.81 10.41
C ASP A 122 10.26 -12.28 10.63
N LEU A 123 9.17 -12.70 9.97
CA LEU A 123 8.74 -14.09 9.98
C LEU A 123 9.78 -15.02 9.33
N LYS A 124 10.38 -14.62 8.22
CA LYS A 124 11.47 -15.36 7.58
C LYS A 124 12.65 -15.51 8.54
N GLY A 125 13.05 -14.44 9.22
CA GLY A 125 14.09 -14.49 10.25
C GLY A 125 13.75 -15.42 11.42
N ALA A 126 12.47 -15.50 11.80
CA ALA A 126 12.01 -16.47 12.80
C ALA A 126 12.06 -17.92 12.30
N LEU A 127 11.72 -18.16 11.02
CA LEU A 127 11.81 -19.47 10.39
C LEU A 127 13.26 -19.96 10.24
N GLU A 128 14.17 -19.06 9.86
CA GLU A 128 15.60 -19.33 9.71
C GLU A 128 16.30 -19.63 11.06
N ASN A 129 15.73 -19.18 12.18
CA ASN A 129 16.24 -19.48 13.50
C ASN A 129 15.86 -20.92 13.93
N PRO A 130 16.82 -21.85 14.05
CA PRO A 130 16.53 -23.24 14.41
C PRO A 130 16.02 -23.42 15.85
N PHE A 131 16.14 -22.39 16.69
CA PHE A 131 15.68 -22.41 18.09
C PHE A 131 14.32 -21.74 18.26
N ALA A 132 13.71 -21.20 17.19
CA ALA A 132 12.40 -20.60 17.27
C ALA A 132 11.32 -21.68 17.47
N SER A 133 10.43 -21.46 18.44
CA SER A 133 9.30 -22.35 18.69
C SER A 133 8.29 -22.27 17.54
N ASN A 134 7.83 -23.40 17.03
CA ASN A 134 6.84 -23.45 15.95
C ASN A 134 5.49 -22.85 16.37
N VAL A 135 5.12 -22.99 17.65
CA VAL A 135 3.94 -22.32 18.21
C VAL A 135 4.05 -20.80 18.08
N LYS A 136 5.26 -20.25 18.26
CA LYS A 136 5.51 -18.82 18.10
C LYS A 136 5.43 -18.41 16.63
N ILE A 137 6.00 -19.20 15.72
CA ILE A 137 5.96 -18.94 14.27
C ILE A 137 4.52 -18.98 13.76
N GLU A 138 3.76 -20.01 14.12
CA GLU A 138 2.35 -20.15 13.77
C GLU A 138 1.52 -18.99 14.35
N SER A 139 1.74 -18.64 15.62
CA SER A 139 1.07 -17.49 16.22
C SER A 139 1.43 -16.15 15.55
N GLN A 140 2.67 -15.97 15.09
CA GLN A 140 3.06 -14.80 14.31
C GLN A 140 2.36 -14.79 12.95
N TRP A 141 2.34 -15.92 12.26
CA TRP A 141 1.66 -16.05 10.97
C TRP A 141 0.17 -15.76 11.07
N GLU A 142 -0.52 -16.29 12.08
CA GLU A 142 -1.95 -16.04 12.29
C GLU A 142 -2.29 -14.56 12.49
N VAL A 143 -1.33 -13.74 12.94
CA VAL A 143 -1.49 -12.29 13.08
C VAL A 143 -1.23 -11.58 11.75
N ILE A 144 -0.23 -12.02 11.00
CA ILE A 144 0.23 -11.37 9.76
C ILE A 144 -0.64 -11.74 8.55
N ALA A 145 -1.09 -12.99 8.44
CA ALA A 145 -1.77 -13.54 7.26
C ALA A 145 -3.00 -12.73 6.80
N PRO A 146 -3.93 -12.31 7.69
CA PRO A 146 -5.10 -11.54 7.25
C PRO A 146 -4.73 -10.20 6.62
N MET A 147 -3.63 -9.58 7.06
CA MET A 147 -3.13 -8.34 6.46
C MET A 147 -2.51 -8.62 5.08
N LEU A 148 -1.78 -9.73 4.90
CA LEU A 148 -1.18 -10.07 3.61
C LEU A 148 -2.22 -10.35 2.53
N ASP A 149 -3.39 -10.91 2.89
CA ASP A 149 -4.51 -11.10 1.96
C ASP A 149 -5.00 -9.78 1.31
N ALA A 150 -4.69 -8.62 1.91
CA ALA A 150 -5.02 -7.32 1.34
C ALA A 150 -4.01 -6.83 0.29
N TYR A 151 -2.76 -7.31 0.33
CA TYR A 151 -1.64 -6.77 -0.45
C TYR A 151 -1.02 -7.77 -1.43
N TYR A 152 -1.22 -9.06 -1.21
CA TYR A 152 -0.64 -10.14 -2.01
C TYR A 152 -1.73 -11.05 -2.58
N GLU A 153 -1.36 -11.87 -3.56
CA GLU A 153 -2.26 -12.87 -4.13
C GLU A 153 -2.68 -13.90 -3.08
N LYS A 154 -3.98 -14.19 -3.03
CA LYS A 154 -4.57 -15.09 -2.04
C LYS A 154 -3.99 -16.51 -2.14
N GLU A 155 -3.66 -16.94 -3.35
CA GLU A 155 -3.02 -18.23 -3.61
C GLU A 155 -1.65 -18.31 -2.93
N ALA A 156 -0.84 -17.25 -3.01
CA ALA A 156 0.49 -17.20 -2.39
C ALA A 156 0.41 -17.20 -0.85
N VAL A 157 -0.52 -16.42 -0.27
CA VAL A 157 -0.74 -16.41 1.18
C VAL A 157 -1.29 -17.76 1.68
N SER A 158 -2.16 -18.40 0.89
CA SER A 158 -2.69 -19.73 1.21
C SER A 158 -1.60 -20.80 1.18
N GLU A 159 -0.67 -20.75 0.22
CA GLU A 159 0.45 -21.69 0.13
C GLU A 159 1.34 -21.59 1.38
N ILE A 160 1.71 -20.37 1.79
CA ILE A 160 2.53 -20.16 2.99
C ILE A 160 1.79 -20.68 4.24
N SER A 161 0.48 -20.43 4.32
CA SER A 161 -0.35 -20.94 5.43
C SER A 161 -0.29 -22.46 5.52
N GLU A 162 -0.34 -23.17 4.38
CA GLU A 162 -0.21 -24.62 4.34
C GLU A 162 1.18 -25.10 4.79
N LYS A 163 2.26 -24.43 4.34
CA LYS A 163 3.63 -24.78 4.74
C LYS A 163 3.86 -24.56 6.22
N ILE A 164 3.40 -23.44 6.78
CA ILE A 164 3.55 -23.12 8.20
C ILE A 164 2.73 -24.09 9.06
N ARG A 165 1.52 -24.46 8.62
CA ARG A 165 0.73 -25.48 9.31
C ARG A 165 1.38 -26.87 9.24
N THR A 166 2.02 -27.21 8.13
CA THR A 166 2.79 -28.45 8.02
C THR A 166 3.97 -28.44 8.99
N LEU A 167 4.67 -27.30 9.11
CA LEU A 167 5.76 -27.11 10.07
C LEU A 167 5.29 -27.20 11.53
N SER A 168 4.08 -26.73 11.87
CA SER A 168 3.54 -26.85 13.24
C SER A 168 3.20 -28.29 13.61
N HIS A 169 2.87 -29.14 12.63
CA HIS A 169 2.66 -30.57 12.83
C HIS A 169 3.96 -31.40 12.82
N GLU A 170 4.90 -31.09 11.92
CA GLU A 170 6.15 -31.83 11.75
C GLU A 170 7.33 -30.88 11.50
N ASP A 171 8.19 -30.72 12.52
CA ASP A 171 9.40 -29.89 12.43
C ASP A 171 10.58 -30.71 11.91
N THR A 172 10.72 -30.72 10.60
CA THR A 172 11.88 -31.28 9.93
C THR A 172 12.64 -30.17 9.23
N PHE A 173 13.90 -30.44 8.92
CA PHE A 173 14.70 -29.55 8.09
C PHE A 173 13.99 -29.22 6.76
N TYR A 174 13.36 -30.21 6.12
CA TYR A 174 12.66 -30.04 4.84
C TYR A 174 11.38 -29.21 4.95
N THR A 175 10.57 -29.39 6.01
CA THR A 175 9.33 -28.61 6.19
C THR A 175 9.65 -27.16 6.51
N ARG A 176 10.73 -26.91 7.25
CA ARG A 176 11.23 -25.56 7.54
C ARG A 176 11.82 -24.88 6.30
N GLU A 177 12.62 -25.59 5.52
CA GLU A 177 13.18 -25.08 4.26
C GLU A 177 12.07 -24.72 3.26
N ALA A 178 11.05 -25.58 3.11
CA ALA A 178 9.90 -25.30 2.25
C ALA A 178 9.10 -24.06 2.70
N ALA A 179 8.95 -23.84 4.01
CA ALA A 179 8.30 -22.64 4.54
C ALA A 179 9.15 -21.37 4.29
N ILE A 180 10.48 -21.46 4.47
CA ILE A 180 11.41 -20.36 4.17
C ILE A 180 11.36 -20.00 2.69
N GLU A 181 11.34 -21.00 1.81
CA GLU A 181 11.26 -20.80 0.36
C GLU A 181 9.95 -20.11 -0.03
N ALA A 182 8.80 -20.60 0.44
CA ALA A 182 7.49 -20.01 0.15
C ALA A 182 7.41 -18.55 0.63
N VAL A 183 7.90 -18.27 1.84
CA VAL A 183 7.98 -16.89 2.38
C VAL A 183 8.95 -16.03 1.57
N GLY A 184 10.08 -16.60 1.12
CA GLY A 184 11.05 -15.92 0.26
C GLY A 184 10.47 -15.52 -1.09
N GLN A 185 9.71 -16.42 -1.73
CA GLN A 185 9.04 -16.14 -3.00
C GLN A 185 8.03 -15.00 -2.90
N LEU A 186 7.35 -14.85 -1.76
CA LEU A 186 6.43 -13.72 -1.50
C LEU A 186 7.16 -12.38 -1.43
N LEU A 187 8.37 -12.36 -0.87
CA LEU A 187 9.22 -11.16 -0.80
C LEU A 187 9.84 -10.81 -2.16
N ASP A 188 10.14 -11.83 -2.97
CA ASP A 188 10.72 -11.67 -4.30
C ASP A 188 9.66 -11.43 -5.39
N ALA A 189 8.37 -11.60 -5.06
CA ALA A 189 7.25 -11.30 -5.96
C ALA A 189 7.35 -9.82 -6.39
N PRO A 190 7.60 -9.56 -7.68
CA PRO A 190 8.08 -8.26 -8.11
C PRO A 190 7.01 -7.18 -7.98
N GLU A 191 7.52 -5.95 -7.81
CA GLU A 191 6.82 -4.67 -7.86
C GLU A 191 6.10 -4.41 -9.20
N GLU A 192 5.25 -5.32 -9.69
CA GLU A 192 4.53 -5.20 -10.97
C GLU A 192 3.73 -3.89 -11.02
N ILE A 193 3.19 -3.46 -9.87
CA ILE A 193 2.45 -2.21 -9.74
C ILE A 193 3.35 -0.97 -10.00
N ARG A 194 4.64 -1.00 -9.61
CA ARG A 194 5.58 0.11 -9.89
C ARG A 194 6.00 0.13 -11.35
N MET A 195 6.17 -1.04 -11.96
CA MET A 195 6.56 -1.13 -13.37
C MET A 195 5.43 -0.68 -14.30
N ASP A 196 4.18 -1.00 -13.97
CA ASP A 196 3.01 -0.49 -14.70
C ASP A 196 2.89 1.03 -14.62
N ALA A 197 3.08 1.61 -13.42
CA ALA A 197 3.09 3.06 -13.26
C ALA A 197 4.24 3.73 -14.04
N LEU A 198 5.42 3.10 -14.09
CA LEU A 198 6.55 3.55 -14.90
C LEU A 198 6.26 3.46 -16.41
N TRP A 199 5.62 2.39 -16.87
CA TRP A 199 5.22 2.25 -18.27
C TRP A 199 4.16 3.28 -18.65
N TRP A 200 3.17 3.50 -17.81
CA TRP A 200 2.12 4.50 -18.04
C TRP A 200 2.68 5.93 -18.06
N THR A 201 3.59 6.26 -17.14
CA THR A 201 4.25 7.57 -17.12
C THR A 201 5.19 7.74 -18.32
N ALA A 202 5.96 6.72 -18.69
CA ALA A 202 6.79 6.74 -19.90
C ALA A 202 5.95 6.90 -21.17
N PHE A 203 4.79 6.26 -21.25
CA PHE A 203 3.86 6.37 -22.37
C PHE A 203 3.22 7.77 -22.44
N LEU A 204 2.79 8.34 -21.31
CA LEU A 204 2.21 9.70 -21.25
C LEU A 204 3.24 10.77 -21.61
N VAL A 205 4.43 10.72 -21.02
CA VAL A 205 5.50 11.69 -21.28
C VAL A 205 6.06 11.51 -22.69
N GLY A 206 6.36 10.28 -23.11
CA GLY A 206 6.81 9.97 -24.45
C GLY A 206 5.76 10.35 -25.51
N GLY A 207 4.49 10.01 -25.27
CA GLY A 207 3.38 10.31 -26.17
C GLY A 207 3.18 11.81 -26.36
N THR A 208 3.24 12.61 -25.30
CA THR A 208 3.12 14.08 -25.38
C THR A 208 4.30 14.72 -26.14
N ILE A 209 5.53 14.22 -25.97
CA ILE A 209 6.69 14.68 -26.75
C ILE A 209 6.51 14.36 -28.25
N VAL A 210 6.09 13.14 -28.59
CA VAL A 210 5.87 12.75 -29.99
C VAL A 210 4.77 13.59 -30.62
N LEU A 211 3.65 13.81 -29.92
CA LEU A 211 2.54 14.65 -30.40
C LEU A 211 2.97 16.09 -30.65
N THR A 212 3.76 16.67 -29.74
CA THR A 212 4.24 18.05 -29.90
C THR A 212 5.23 18.19 -31.06
N LEU A 213 6.18 17.25 -31.21
CA LEU A 213 7.08 17.22 -32.36
C LEU A 213 6.33 17.04 -33.68
N PHE A 214 5.35 16.14 -33.71
CA PHE A 214 4.50 15.91 -34.89
C PHE A 214 3.72 17.17 -35.28
N TYR A 215 3.12 17.86 -34.31
CA TYR A 215 2.43 19.12 -34.53
C TYR A 215 3.35 20.20 -35.13
N VAL A 216 4.55 20.38 -34.56
CA VAL A 216 5.55 21.34 -35.07
C VAL A 216 6.00 20.98 -36.49
N ALA A 217 6.19 19.69 -36.79
CA ALA A 217 6.53 19.23 -38.13
C ALA A 217 5.44 19.58 -39.15
N LEU A 218 4.17 19.33 -38.83
CA LEU A 218 3.03 19.70 -39.67
C LEU A 218 2.95 21.22 -39.89
N GLN A 219 3.20 22.01 -38.84
CA GLN A 219 3.18 23.46 -38.95
C GLN A 219 4.31 23.97 -39.86
N LYS A 220 5.52 23.39 -39.74
CA LYS A 220 6.68 23.72 -40.59
C LYS A 220 6.44 23.35 -42.06
N MET A 221 5.81 22.21 -42.33
CA MET A 221 5.41 21.82 -43.70
C MET A 221 4.41 22.81 -44.32
N LYS A 222 3.39 23.24 -43.57
CA LYS A 222 2.43 24.25 -44.04
C LYS A 222 3.10 25.61 -44.30
N ALA A 223 4.04 26.02 -43.45
CA ALA A 223 4.80 27.26 -43.66
C ALA A 223 5.67 27.21 -44.93
N ASN A 224 6.39 26.10 -45.15
CA ASN A 224 7.23 25.91 -46.33
C ASN A 224 6.41 25.86 -47.63
N GLN A 225 5.23 25.24 -47.63
CA GLN A 225 4.33 25.24 -48.79
C GLN A 225 3.79 26.64 -49.13
N ARG A 226 3.56 27.51 -48.13
CA ARG A 226 3.14 28.89 -48.38
C ARG A 226 4.28 29.73 -48.97
N GLN A 227 5.50 29.58 -48.47
CA GLN A 227 6.68 30.27 -49.02
C GLN A 227 7.00 29.84 -50.46
N SER A 228 6.90 28.55 -50.78
CA SER A 228 7.16 28.07 -52.15
C SER A 228 6.11 28.55 -53.16
N ARG A 229 4.83 28.65 -52.75
CA ARG A 229 3.76 29.22 -53.59
C ARG A 229 3.86 30.72 -53.78
N SER A 230 4.32 31.47 -52.77
CA SER A 230 4.58 32.91 -52.91
C SER A 230 5.71 33.19 -53.90
N LYS A 231 6.86 32.52 -53.77
CA LYS A 231 8.00 32.68 -54.70
C LYS A 231 7.66 32.35 -56.15
N ARG A 232 6.69 31.45 -56.39
CA ARG A 232 6.25 31.10 -57.75
C ARG A 232 5.32 32.14 -58.37
N ARG A 233 4.64 32.95 -57.56
CA ARG A 233 3.76 34.04 -58.00
C ARG A 233 4.53 35.31 -58.37
N ASP A 234 5.67 35.55 -57.72
CA ASP A 234 6.49 36.75 -57.98
C ASP A 234 7.39 36.62 -59.23
N ASN A 235 7.43 35.42 -59.85
CA ASN A 235 8.19 35.11 -61.06
C ASN A 235 7.29 34.85 -62.29
N SER A 236 6.01 35.22 -62.24
CA SER A 236 5.05 35.15 -63.38
C SER A 236 4.57 36.55 -63.71
#